data_AF-A0A1Y3BLI7-F1
#
_entry.id   AF-A0A1Y3BLI7-F1
#
_cell.length_a   1.000
_cell.length_b   1.000
_cell.length_c   1.000
_cell.angle_alpha   90.00
_cell.angle_beta   90.00
_cell.angle_gamma   90.00
#
_symmetry.space_group_name_H-M   'P 1'
#
loop_
_entity.id
_entity.type
_entity.pdbx_description
1 polymer ?
#
loop_
_entity_poly.entity_id
_entity_poly.type
_entity_poly.pdbx_seq_one_letter_code
_entity_poly.pdbx_strand_id
1 'polypeptide(L)'
;MQMHDTSMGDDNVHLLGDEGLRAGGQQPLKLGFVAGVILRERIPSFERMLWRTCHGNVFLKQASIDTPLEDPYTGDNVYKSVFIIFFQGEQLQTKVKKICEGY
;
A
#
# COMPACT_ATOMS: atom_id res chain seq x y z
N MET A 1 6.57 -5.39 35.55
CA MET A 1 5.84 -6.04 34.44
C MET A 1 6.56 -5.62 33.17
N GLN A 2 7.37 -6.52 32.61
CA GLN A 2 8.40 -6.22 31.62
C GLN A 2 7.76 -6.35 30.23
N MET A 3 7.63 -5.23 29.50
CA MET A 3 7.15 -5.27 28.12
C MET A 3 8.30 -5.71 27.22
N HIS A 4 8.10 -6.84 26.55
CA HIS A 4 9.04 -7.47 25.64
C HIS A 4 8.95 -6.78 24.27
N ASP A 5 10.05 -6.15 23.85
CA ASP A 5 10.27 -5.67 22.50
C ASP A 5 10.27 -6.87 21.55
N THR A 6 9.17 -7.07 20.81
CA THR A 6 9.12 -8.07 19.75
C THR A 6 9.49 -7.37 18.46
N SER A 7 10.80 -7.31 18.21
CA SER A 7 11.37 -7.05 16.90
C SER A 7 10.72 -8.02 15.90
N MET A 8 9.76 -7.51 15.13
CA MET A 8 9.12 -8.25 14.04
C MET A 8 10.16 -8.38 12.92
N GLY A 9 10.71 -9.59 12.82
CA GLY A 9 11.63 -9.99 11.77
C GLY A 9 11.06 -9.73 10.39
N ASP A 10 11.95 -9.28 9.49
CA ASP A 10 11.73 -9.04 8.07
C ASP A 10 11.33 -10.36 7.37
N ASP A 11 10.05 -10.72 7.44
CA ASP A 11 9.51 -11.87 6.71
C ASP A 11 9.44 -11.53 5.22
N ASN A 12 10.50 -11.94 4.55
CA ASN A 12 10.81 -11.75 3.15
C ASN A 12 9.85 -12.57 2.26
N VAL A 13 8.79 -11.94 1.75
CA VAL A 13 7.90 -12.58 0.76
C VAL A 13 8.48 -12.40 -0.64
N HIS A 14 9.20 -13.41 -1.11
CA HIS A 14 9.74 -13.53 -2.47
C HIS A 14 8.58 -13.74 -3.48
N LEU A 15 8.15 -12.68 -4.16
CA LEU A 15 6.91 -12.69 -4.95
C LEU A 15 7.04 -13.03 -6.44
N LEU A 16 8.21 -13.42 -6.93
CA LEU A 16 8.34 -13.97 -8.30
C LEU A 16 9.42 -15.05 -8.31
N GLY A 17 8.99 -16.31 -8.36
CA GLY A 17 9.85 -17.42 -8.75
C GLY A 17 9.99 -17.43 -10.27
N ASP A 18 11.19 -17.15 -10.77
CA ASP A 18 11.63 -17.62 -12.08
C ASP A 18 13.14 -17.87 -12.03
N GLU A 19 13.49 -19.14 -12.17
CA GLU A 19 14.86 -19.63 -12.23
C GLU A 19 15.43 -19.35 -13.63
N GLY A 20 16.48 -18.52 -13.74
CA GLY A 20 17.30 -18.56 -14.94
C GLY A 20 17.98 -17.25 -15.36
N LEU A 21 19.29 -17.20 -15.12
CA LEU A 21 20.30 -16.39 -15.83
C LEU A 21 20.06 -14.87 -15.93
N ARG A 22 20.63 -14.08 -15.01
CA ARG A 22 21.38 -12.85 -15.37
C ARG A 22 22.55 -12.61 -14.42
N ALA A 23 23.75 -12.84 -14.94
CA ALA A 23 25.01 -12.41 -14.34
C ALA A 23 25.11 -10.88 -14.38
N GLY A 24 25.24 -10.26 -13.20
CA GLY A 24 25.53 -8.83 -13.08
C GLY A 24 24.87 -8.19 -11.86
N GLY A 25 25.48 -8.33 -10.67
CA GLY A 25 25.40 -7.39 -9.53
C GLY A 25 24.06 -6.72 -9.18
N GLN A 26 22.90 -7.30 -9.47
CA GLN A 26 21.63 -6.71 -9.10
C GLN A 26 21.35 -7.05 -7.63
N GLN A 27 21.56 -6.04 -6.78
CA GLN A 27 20.97 -6.04 -5.44
C GLN A 27 19.50 -6.42 -5.57
N PRO A 28 18.98 -7.35 -4.73
CA PRO A 28 17.58 -7.75 -4.80
C PRO A 28 16.70 -6.50 -4.75
N LEU A 29 15.82 -6.36 -5.74
CA LEU A 29 14.91 -5.22 -5.86
C LEU A 29 13.92 -5.28 -4.69
N LYS A 30 14.26 -4.66 -3.56
CA LYS A 30 13.38 -4.58 -2.38
C LYS A 30 12.27 -3.56 -2.63
N LEU A 31 11.07 -4.05 -2.91
CA LEU A 31 9.86 -3.24 -3.01
C LEU A 31 9.35 -2.92 -1.61
N GLY A 32 9.01 -1.66 -1.36
CA GLY A 32 8.22 -1.24 -0.21
C GLY A 32 6.73 -1.31 -0.55
N PHE A 33 5.90 -1.46 0.48
CA PHE A 33 4.45 -1.41 0.32
C PHE A 33 3.76 -0.63 1.44
N VAL A 34 2.58 -0.10 1.14
CA VAL A 34 1.64 0.49 2.10
C VAL A 34 0.25 -0.05 1.79
N ALA A 35 -0.46 -0.55 2.80
CA ALA A 35 -1.84 -1.01 2.67
C ALA A 35 -2.76 -0.21 3.59
N GLY A 36 -4.03 -0.07 3.21
CA GLY A 36 -5.01 0.69 3.96
C GLY A 36 -6.44 0.47 3.48
N VAL A 37 -7.36 1.20 4.11
CA VAL A 37 -8.78 1.25 3.76
C VAL A 37 -9.17 2.67 3.39
N ILE A 38 -10.01 2.80 2.37
CA ILE A 38 -10.47 4.09 1.85
C ILE A 38 -11.95 3.99 1.50
N LEU A 39 -12.68 5.10 1.56
CA LEU A 39 -14.05 5.18 1.04
C LEU A 39 -14.07 4.87 -0.46
N ARG A 40 -15.00 4.02 -0.89
CA ARG A 40 -15.08 3.56 -2.28
C ARG A 40 -15.25 4.73 -3.26
N GLU A 41 -15.98 5.77 -2.86
CA GLU A 41 -16.17 6.99 -3.66
C GLU A 41 -14.89 7.82 -3.86
N ARG A 42 -13.92 7.72 -2.94
CA ARG A 42 -12.65 8.48 -2.98
C ARG A 42 -11.57 7.77 -3.80
N ILE A 43 -11.76 6.50 -4.12
CA ILE A 43 -10.83 5.69 -4.92
C ILE A 43 -10.38 6.41 -6.21
N PRO A 44 -11.28 6.94 -7.08
CA PRO A 44 -10.86 7.50 -8.35
C PRO A 44 -10.05 8.80 -8.20
N SER A 45 -10.30 9.59 -7.14
CA SER A 45 -9.51 10.80 -6.89
C SER A 45 -8.16 10.46 -6.28
N PHE A 46 -8.10 9.48 -5.38
CA PHE A 46 -6.87 8.94 -4.78
C PHE A 46 -5.91 8.37 -5.85
N GLU A 47 -6.42 7.53 -6.76
CA GLU A 47 -5.68 6.98 -7.89
C GLU A 47 -5.05 8.07 -8.77
N ARG A 48 -5.84 9.10 -9.11
CA ARG A 48 -5.34 10.23 -9.91
C ARG A 48 -4.29 11.04 -9.15
N MET A 49 -4.37 11.16 -7.83
CA MET A 49 -3.36 11.86 -7.05
C MET A 49 -2.05 11.08 -7.01
N LEU A 50 -2.10 9.76 -6.77
CA LEU A 50 -0.94 8.88 -6.84
C LEU A 50 -0.27 8.94 -8.22
N TRP A 51 -1.05 8.84 -9.29
CA TRP A 51 -0.52 8.92 -10.65
C TRP A 51 0.20 10.25 -10.91
N ARG A 52 -0.39 11.38 -10.49
CA ARG A 52 0.19 12.72 -10.69
C ARG A 52 1.46 12.95 -9.88
N THR A 53 1.51 12.52 -8.62
CA THR A 53 2.64 12.79 -7.72
C THR A 53 3.79 11.80 -7.90
N CYS A 54 3.48 10.55 -8.25
CA CYS A 54 4.45 9.47 -8.38
C CYS A 54 4.81 9.14 -9.85
N HIS A 55 4.16 9.75 -10.84
CA HIS A 55 4.42 9.59 -12.27
C HIS A 55 4.41 8.12 -12.73
N GLY A 56 3.51 7.31 -12.20
CA GLY A 56 3.39 5.88 -12.56
C GLY A 56 4.46 4.97 -11.95
N ASN A 57 5.33 5.47 -11.06
CA ASN A 57 6.34 4.64 -10.38
C ASN A 57 5.78 3.85 -9.18
N VAL A 58 4.47 3.75 -9.05
CA VAL A 58 3.79 3.02 -7.98
C VAL A 58 2.76 2.09 -8.58
N PHE A 59 2.57 0.94 -7.95
CA PHE A 59 1.61 -0.05 -8.37
C PHE A 59 0.52 -0.19 -7.32
N LEU A 60 -0.71 0.22 -7.66
CA LEU A 60 -1.87 0.14 -6.78
C LEU A 60 -2.69 -1.12 -7.12
N LYS A 61 -3.08 -1.87 -6.10
CA LYS A 61 -4.15 -2.86 -6.15
C LYS A 61 -5.22 -2.49 -5.14
N GLN A 62 -6.47 -2.72 -5.49
CA GLN A 62 -7.60 -2.47 -4.59
C GLN A 62 -8.65 -3.55 -4.74
N ALA A 63 -9.41 -3.75 -3.68
CA ALA A 63 -10.57 -4.62 -3.66
C ALA A 63 -11.70 -3.93 -2.89
N SER A 64 -12.89 -3.97 -3.48
CA SER A 64 -14.10 -3.44 -2.87
C SER A 64 -14.58 -4.35 -1.74
N ILE A 65 -14.98 -3.77 -0.61
CA ILE A 65 -15.62 -4.52 0.48
C ILE A 65 -17.12 -4.55 0.21
N ASP A 66 -17.68 -5.73 -0.08
CA ASP A 66 -19.09 -5.85 -0.49
C ASP A 66 -20.08 -5.42 0.60
N THR A 67 -19.77 -5.74 1.85
CA THR A 67 -20.60 -5.38 3.00
C THR A 67 -20.36 -3.91 3.40
N PRO A 68 -21.41 -3.08 3.51
CA PRO A 68 -21.26 -1.74 4.05
C PRO A 68 -20.84 -1.80 5.52
N LEU A 69 -20.04 -0.83 5.94
CA LEU A 69 -19.58 -0.66 7.31
C LEU A 69 -20.34 0.50 7.95
N GLU A 70 -20.79 0.34 9.18
CA GLU A 70 -21.44 1.43 9.92
C GLU A 70 -20.39 2.44 10.39
N ASP A 71 -20.62 3.72 10.11
CA ASP A 71 -19.82 4.80 10.66
C ASP A 71 -20.19 5.02 12.14
N PRO A 72 -19.25 4.88 13.09
CA PRO A 72 -19.55 5.01 14.51
C PRO A 72 -19.93 6.43 14.96
N TYR A 73 -19.71 7.44 14.12
CA TYR A 73 -20.03 8.84 14.42
C TYR A 73 -21.38 9.27 13.83
N THR A 74 -21.74 8.76 12.65
CA THR A 74 -23.00 9.16 11.98
C THR A 74 -24.07 8.07 11.98
N GLY A 75 -23.70 6.81 12.19
CA GLY A 75 -24.59 5.65 12.06
C GLY A 75 -24.89 5.27 10.61
N ASP A 76 -24.22 5.88 9.64
CA ASP A 76 -24.47 5.62 8.22
C ASP A 76 -23.70 4.39 7.71
N ASN A 77 -24.33 3.66 6.80
CA ASN A 77 -23.69 2.57 6.07
C ASN A 77 -22.78 3.11 4.97
N VAL A 78 -21.46 3.00 5.17
CA VAL A 78 -20.43 3.44 4.22
C VAL A 78 -19.76 2.28 3.49
N TYR A 79 -19.63 2.41 2.17
CA TYR A 79 -18.88 1.45 1.37
C TYR A 79 -17.40 1.80 1.34
N LYS A 80 -16.57 0.87 1.83
CA LYS A 80 -15.11 1.01 1.81
C LYS A 80 -14.48 0.03 0.81
N SER A 81 -13.22 0.29 0.50
CA SER A 81 -12.37 -0.58 -0.29
C SER A 81 -11.01 -0.69 0.40
N VAL A 82 -10.42 -1.88 0.35
CA VAL A 82 -9.03 -2.07 0.77
C VAL A 82 -8.12 -1.75 -0.40
N PHE A 83 -6.93 -1.24 -0.11
CA PHE A 83 -5.90 -0.99 -1.10
C PHE A 83 -4.52 -1.40 -0.61
N ILE A 84 -3.63 -1.71 -1.54
CA ILE A 84 -2.21 -1.90 -1.33
C ILE A 84 -1.43 -1.21 -2.46
N ILE A 85 -0.41 -0.45 -2.10
CA ILE A 85 0.46 0.31 -3.01
C ILE A 85 1.87 -0.23 -2.85
N PHE A 86 2.46 -0.66 -3.95
CA PHE A 86 3.87 -1.03 -4.05
C PHE A 86 4.68 0.11 -4.65
N PHE A 87 5.86 0.35 -4.11
CA PHE A 87 6.78 1.38 -4.57
C PHE A 87 8.23 0.98 -4.30
N GLN A 88 9.17 1.61 -4.98
CA GLN A 88 10.60 1.37 -4.76
C GLN A 88 11.30 2.67 -4.32
N GLY A 89 12.06 2.58 -3.23
CA GLY A 89 12.85 3.69 -2.71
C GLY A 89 12.09 4.65 -1.76
N GLU A 90 12.86 5.31 -0.90
CA GLU A 90 12.36 6.11 0.22
C GLU A 90 11.65 7.40 -0.21
N GLN A 91 12.01 7.97 -1.37
CA GLN A 91 11.36 9.17 -1.90
C GLN A 91 9.89 8.89 -2.25
N LEU A 92 9.60 7.76 -2.89
CA LEU A 92 8.22 7.35 -3.21
C LEU A 92 7.47 6.97 -1.94
N GLN A 93 8.13 6.28 -1.00
CA GLN A 93 7.53 5.97 0.30
C GLN A 93 6.99 7.23 0.99
N THR A 94 7.79 8.29 1.04
CA THR A 94 7.41 9.56 1.69
C THR A 94 6.25 10.23 0.96
N LYS A 95 6.25 10.22 -0.38
CA LYS A 95 5.15 10.77 -1.20
C LYS A 95 3.86 9.98 -1.00
N VAL A 96 3.92 8.66 -1.06
CA VAL A 96 2.76 7.77 -0.90
C VAL A 96 2.15 7.95 0.48
N LYS A 97 2.97 7.96 1.56
CA LYS A 97 2.47 8.18 2.92
C LYS A 97 1.74 9.52 3.06
N LYS A 98 2.31 10.61 2.53
CA LYS A 98 1.66 11.94 2.57
C LYS A 98 0.33 11.98 1.83
N ILE A 99 0.21 11.24 0.72
CA ILE A 99 -1.06 11.14 0.00
C ILE A 99 -2.05 10.33 0.83
N CYS A 100 -1.63 9.21 1.43
CA CYS A 100 -2.50 8.41 2.31
C CYS A 100 -2.99 9.19 3.54
N GLU A 101 -2.17 10.05 4.14
CA GLU A 101 -2.55 10.88 5.29
C GLU A 101 -3.58 11.97 4.92
N GLY A 102 -3.68 12.34 3.65
CA GLY A 102 -4.62 13.35 3.17
C GLY A 102 -6.00 12.83 2.77
N TYR A 103 -6.24 11.52 2.86
CA TYR A 103 -7.45 10.85 2.36
C TYR A 103 -8.26 10.15 3.43
#